data_AF-A0A2V5UV16-F1
#
_entry.id   AF-A0A2V5UV16-F1
#
_cell.length_a   1.000
_cell.length_b   1.000
_cell.length_c   1.000
_cell.angle_alpha   90.00
_cell.angle_beta   90.00
_cell.angle_gamma   90.00
#
_symmetry.space_group_name_H-M   'P 1'
#
loop_
_entity.id
_entity.type
_entity.pdbx_description
1 polymer ?
#
loop_
_entity_poly.entity_id
_entity_poly.type
_entity_poly.pdbx_seq_one_letter_code
_entity_poly.pdbx_strand_id
1 'polypeptide(L)'
;MLDPQIAGLARRMILAQFEDRKKEVQRAVVQLADQFRTAGALSSGRFVVELRECCAREVEIRAKLTWHALLRVMSNLGVKASEDLSVALQSEVEGYSAQTLPDLEMIMASHKRHGSSVIAEPLSSAWGLAMRKIYVEIDLFVSSLRARVESNELRESQKTTLNIYSPVGVIQTGSGAMTNISYSLDAGERDVLVRALDLVKESLATGEHVGVREEISELIEEARAEVGKPKPNGMRLQSVLTGIAGAIQTAGSLQPAYQALKAALLPLGVFLP
;
A
#
# COMPACT_ATOMS: atom_id res chain seq x y z
N MET A 1 -6.41 -23.66 1.34
CA MET A 1 -4.99 -23.73 1.81
C MET A 1 -4.34 -22.38 1.54
N LEU A 2 -3.54 -21.88 2.50
CA LEU A 2 -2.81 -20.61 2.33
C LEU A 2 -1.65 -20.79 1.34
N ASP A 3 -1.34 -19.73 0.60
CA ASP A 3 -0.21 -19.71 -0.32
C ASP A 3 1.09 -20.04 0.44
N PRO A 4 1.89 -21.02 -0.02
CA PRO A 4 3.16 -21.40 0.61
C PRO A 4 4.12 -20.21 0.81
N GLN A 5 4.08 -19.22 -0.07
CA GLN A 5 4.92 -18.01 0.05
C GLN A 5 4.45 -17.12 1.21
N ILE A 6 3.13 -16.96 1.38
CA ILE A 6 2.54 -16.21 2.51
C ILE A 6 2.88 -16.90 3.82
N ALA A 7 2.66 -18.22 3.90
CA ALA A 7 2.97 -19.01 5.09
C ALA A 7 4.47 -18.97 5.44
N GLY A 8 5.36 -19.07 4.45
CA GLY A 8 6.81 -19.03 4.66
C GLY A 8 7.33 -17.67 5.13
N LEU A 9 6.77 -16.56 4.62
CA LEU A 9 7.12 -15.21 5.07
C LEU A 9 6.58 -14.92 6.47
N ALA A 10 5.31 -15.24 6.72
CA ALA A 10 4.68 -15.06 8.02
C ALA A 10 5.43 -15.86 9.10
N ARG A 11 5.76 -17.13 8.82
CA ARG A 11 6.56 -17.97 9.73
C ARG A 11 7.88 -17.32 10.13
N ARG A 12 8.65 -16.78 9.19
CA ARG A 12 9.93 -16.12 9.50
C ARG A 12 9.74 -14.90 10.39
N MET A 13 8.71 -14.09 10.13
CA MET A 13 8.39 -12.93 10.96
C MET A 13 7.96 -13.33 12.37
N ILE A 14 7.09 -14.35 12.49
CA ILE A 14 6.58 -14.86 13.76
C ILE A 14 7.72 -15.42 14.61
N LEU A 15 8.58 -16.25 14.02
CA LEU A 15 9.71 -16.85 14.75
C LEU A 15 10.68 -15.79 15.29
N ALA A 16 10.99 -14.76 14.49
CA ALA A 16 11.84 -13.66 14.95
C ALA A 16 11.21 -12.90 16.13
N GLN A 17 9.91 -12.58 16.03
CA GLN A 17 9.19 -11.89 17.11
C GLN A 17 9.07 -12.76 18.37
N PHE A 18 8.86 -14.07 18.22
CA PHE A 18 8.72 -14.99 19.34
C PHE A 18 10.03 -15.13 20.14
N GLU A 19 11.19 -15.12 19.46
CA GLU A 19 12.49 -15.13 20.14
C GLU A 19 12.71 -13.87 21.00
N ASP A 20 12.32 -12.70 20.49
CA ASP A 20 12.41 -11.45 21.26
C ASP A 20 11.45 -11.48 22.46
N ARG A 21 10.21 -11.90 22.23
CA ARG A 21 9.19 -12.05 23.27
C ARG A 21 9.58 -13.05 24.35
N LYS A 22 10.25 -14.14 23.99
CA LYS A 22 10.77 -15.13 24.94
C LYS A 22 11.77 -14.50 25.92
N LYS A 23 12.69 -13.68 25.41
CA LYS A 23 13.65 -12.96 26.27
C LYS A 23 12.95 -11.94 27.16
N GLU A 24 11.95 -11.23 26.63
CA GLU A 24 11.20 -10.23 27.38
C GLU A 24 10.37 -10.83 28.52
N VAL A 25 9.65 -11.92 28.28
CA VAL A 25 8.87 -12.58 29.34
C VAL A 25 9.78 -13.15 30.43
N GLN A 26 10.93 -13.71 30.06
CA GLN A 26 11.91 -14.19 31.04
C GLN A 26 12.43 -13.05 31.93
N ARG A 27 12.79 -11.90 31.35
CA ARG A 27 13.20 -10.72 32.12
C ARG A 27 12.09 -10.23 33.04
N ALA A 28 10.86 -10.15 32.55
CA ALA A 28 9.71 -9.71 33.34
C ALA A 28 9.45 -10.62 34.54
N VAL A 29 9.52 -11.95 34.34
CA VAL A 29 9.35 -12.94 35.40
C VAL A 29 10.48 -12.86 36.43
N VAL A 30 11.73 -12.70 36.00
CA VAL A 30 12.88 -12.53 36.91
C VAL A 30 12.73 -11.25 37.75
N GLN A 31 12.37 -10.13 37.12
CA GLN A 31 12.12 -8.87 37.84
C GLN A 31 10.99 -9.00 38.87
N LEU A 32 9.89 -9.65 38.49
CA LEU A 32 8.79 -9.93 39.41
C LEU A 32 9.26 -10.80 40.60
N ALA A 33 10.02 -11.86 40.33
CA ALA A 33 10.56 -12.72 41.37
C ALA A 33 11.51 -11.95 42.31
N ASP A 34 12.37 -11.08 41.78
CA ASP A 34 13.30 -10.28 42.58
C ASP A 34 12.57 -9.30 43.50
N GLN A 35 11.51 -8.64 43.02
CA GLN A 35 10.66 -7.77 43.84
C GLN A 35 10.06 -8.52 45.02
N PHE A 36 9.46 -9.69 44.78
CA PHE A 36 8.89 -10.51 45.86
C PHE A 36 9.97 -11.15 46.75
N ARG A 37 11.20 -11.34 46.25
CA ARG A 37 12.34 -11.82 47.04
C ARG A 37 12.80 -10.78 48.05
N THR A 38 12.97 -9.54 47.62
CA THR A 38 13.37 -8.44 48.53
C THR A 38 12.34 -8.20 49.63
N ALA A 39 11.05 -8.40 49.33
CA ALA A 39 9.96 -8.32 50.30
C ALA A 39 9.77 -9.60 51.17
N GLY A 40 10.55 -10.66 50.95
CA GLY A 40 10.40 -11.94 51.68
C GLY A 40 9.11 -12.71 51.37
N ALA A 41 8.42 -12.38 50.27
CA ALA A 41 7.08 -12.86 49.94
C ALA A 41 7.04 -13.80 48.71
N LEU A 42 8.16 -14.41 48.33
CA LEU A 42 8.27 -15.30 47.15
C LEU A 42 7.34 -16.52 47.20
N SER A 43 7.01 -17.02 48.38
CA SER A 43 6.08 -18.15 48.56
C SER A 43 4.64 -17.69 48.79
N SER A 44 4.37 -16.39 48.72
CA SER A 44 3.02 -15.87 48.90
C SER A 44 2.11 -16.27 47.74
N GLY A 45 0.83 -16.48 48.04
CA GLY A 45 -0.16 -16.74 46.98
C GLY A 45 -0.29 -15.58 45.99
N ARG A 46 -0.01 -14.35 46.45
CA ARG A 46 0.03 -13.15 45.60
C ARG A 46 1.09 -13.25 44.50
N PHE A 47 2.29 -13.73 44.82
CA PHE A 47 3.33 -13.95 43.80
C PHE A 47 2.86 -14.93 42.72
N VAL A 48 2.19 -16.03 43.11
CA VAL A 48 1.68 -17.03 42.16
C VAL A 48 0.61 -16.44 41.23
N VAL A 49 -0.27 -15.58 41.75
CA VAL A 49 -1.30 -14.89 40.96
C VAL A 49 -0.66 -13.90 39.99
N GLU A 50 0.26 -13.06 40.45
CA GLU A 50 0.96 -12.07 39.59
C GLU A 50 1.81 -12.74 38.50
N LEU A 51 2.48 -13.84 38.85
CA LEU A 51 3.24 -14.64 37.88
C LEU A 51 2.33 -15.23 36.81
N ARG A 52 1.16 -15.77 37.21
CA ARG A 52 0.14 -16.23 36.25
C ARG A 52 -0.32 -15.09 35.36
N GLU A 53 -0.66 -13.94 35.91
CA GLU A 53 -1.13 -12.80 35.12
C GLU A 53 -0.08 -12.34 34.11
N CYS A 54 1.20 -12.34 34.50
CA CYS A 54 2.31 -12.06 33.59
C CYS A 54 2.32 -13.03 32.40
N CYS A 55 2.20 -14.34 32.65
CA CYS A 55 2.15 -15.34 31.59
C CYS A 55 0.85 -15.26 30.77
N ALA A 56 -0.30 -15.00 31.39
CA ALA A 56 -1.57 -14.84 30.69
C ALA A 56 -1.55 -13.64 29.72
N ARG A 57 -0.95 -12.51 30.14
CA ARG A 57 -0.71 -11.36 29.25
C ARG A 57 0.19 -11.74 28.08
N GLU A 58 1.23 -12.54 28.32
CA GLU A 58 2.13 -13.00 27.27
C GLU A 58 1.43 -13.86 26.21
N VAL A 59 0.50 -14.73 26.63
CA VAL A 59 -0.33 -15.51 25.70
C VAL A 59 -1.10 -14.60 24.75
N GLU A 60 -1.75 -13.55 25.28
CA GLU A 60 -2.50 -12.60 24.46
C GLU A 60 -1.58 -11.82 23.49
N ILE A 61 -0.40 -11.42 23.95
CA ILE A 61 0.57 -10.70 23.11
C ILE A 61 1.06 -11.58 21.96
N ARG A 62 1.47 -12.82 22.24
CA ARG A 62 1.96 -13.76 21.20
C ARG A 62 0.87 -14.08 20.19
N ALA A 63 -0.37 -14.29 20.63
CA ALA A 63 -1.52 -14.49 19.76
C ALA A 63 -1.73 -13.31 18.79
N LYS A 64 -1.69 -12.08 19.29
CA LYS A 64 -1.83 -10.85 18.47
C LYS A 64 -0.68 -10.70 17.49
N LEU A 65 0.55 -10.97 17.90
CA LEU A 65 1.72 -10.90 17.02
C LEU A 65 1.62 -11.88 15.84
N THR A 66 1.19 -13.12 16.11
CA THR A 66 0.93 -14.12 15.07
C THR A 66 -0.05 -13.59 14.03
N TRP A 67 -1.19 -13.06 14.48
CA TRP A 67 -2.20 -12.52 13.59
C TRP A 67 -1.71 -11.29 12.82
N HIS A 68 -1.06 -10.33 13.49
CA HIS A 68 -0.52 -9.14 12.82
C HIS A 68 0.54 -9.47 11.77
N ALA A 69 1.39 -10.47 12.03
CA ALA A 69 2.37 -10.93 11.05
C ALA A 69 1.69 -11.51 9.81
N LEU A 70 0.68 -12.37 9.99
CA LEU A 70 -0.13 -12.90 8.89
C LEU A 70 -0.84 -11.77 8.13
N LEU A 71 -1.55 -10.89 8.84
CA LEU A 71 -2.27 -9.76 8.26
C LEU A 71 -1.34 -8.87 7.44
N ARG A 72 -0.13 -8.58 7.94
CA ARG A 72 0.86 -7.77 7.23
C ARG A 72 1.33 -8.44 5.95
N VAL A 73 1.63 -9.75 5.97
CA VAL A 73 2.06 -10.47 4.76
C VAL A 73 0.91 -10.52 3.74
N MET A 74 -0.30 -10.85 4.20
CA MET A 74 -1.50 -10.90 3.34
C MET A 74 -1.85 -9.55 2.72
N SER A 75 -1.70 -8.45 3.49
CA SER A 75 -1.99 -7.10 2.99
C SER A 75 -0.99 -6.63 1.92
N ASN A 76 0.26 -7.12 1.97
CA ASN A 76 1.29 -6.74 1.00
C ASN A 76 1.28 -7.60 -0.27
N LEU A 77 1.01 -8.90 -0.15
CA LEU A 77 0.99 -9.82 -1.29
C LEU A 77 -0.37 -9.86 -2.00
N GLY A 78 -1.43 -9.41 -1.32
CA GLY A 78 -2.80 -9.49 -1.80
C GLY A 78 -3.34 -10.92 -1.67
N VAL A 79 -4.50 -11.06 -1.02
CA VAL A 79 -5.16 -12.35 -0.86
C VAL A 79 -6.57 -12.26 -1.41
N LYS A 80 -6.96 -13.26 -2.20
CA LYS A 80 -8.33 -13.40 -2.70
C LYS A 80 -9.22 -13.98 -1.60
N ALA A 81 -10.42 -13.42 -1.45
CA ALA A 81 -11.42 -14.00 -0.56
C ALA A 81 -11.80 -15.40 -1.07
N SER A 82 -11.82 -16.38 -0.15
CA SER A 82 -12.29 -17.74 -0.39
C SER A 82 -13.20 -18.16 0.78
N GLU A 83 -14.13 -19.07 0.54
CA GLU A 83 -15.04 -19.56 1.59
C GLU A 83 -14.28 -20.21 2.74
N ASP A 84 -13.21 -20.94 2.44
CA ASP A 84 -12.40 -21.68 3.43
C ASP A 84 -11.27 -20.85 4.07
N LEU A 85 -11.14 -19.56 3.71
CA LEU A 85 -10.01 -18.74 4.13
C LEU A 85 -9.98 -18.51 5.64
N SER A 86 -11.14 -18.32 6.28
CA SER A 86 -11.21 -18.13 7.74
C SER A 86 -10.70 -19.36 8.48
N VAL A 87 -11.21 -20.54 8.12
CA VAL A 87 -10.82 -21.81 8.75
C VAL A 87 -9.34 -22.10 8.54
N ALA A 88 -8.81 -21.84 7.34
CA ALA A 88 -7.39 -22.01 7.06
C ALA A 88 -6.51 -21.07 7.90
N LEU A 89 -6.92 -19.81 8.08
CA LEU A 89 -6.19 -18.83 8.89
C LEU A 89 -6.24 -19.17 10.38
N GLN A 90 -7.41 -19.60 10.88
CA GLN A 90 -7.56 -20.04 12.27
C GLN A 90 -6.64 -21.23 12.57
N SER A 91 -6.59 -22.23 11.68
CA SER A 91 -5.71 -23.39 11.82
C SER A 91 -4.22 -23.03 11.80
N GLU A 92 -3.81 -22.08 10.95
CA GLU A 92 -2.41 -21.60 10.95
C GLU A 92 -2.06 -20.86 12.24
N VAL A 93 -2.94 -19.98 12.73
CA VAL A 93 -2.73 -19.26 14.00
C VAL A 93 -2.61 -20.23 15.18
N GLU A 94 -3.46 -21.26 15.23
CA GLU A 94 -3.37 -22.34 16.22
C GLU A 94 -2.03 -23.06 16.12
N GLY A 95 -1.60 -23.41 14.90
CA GLY A 95 -0.34 -24.09 14.63
C GLY A 95 0.88 -23.33 15.17
N TYR A 96 0.95 -22.02 14.95
CA TYR A 96 2.04 -21.18 15.50
C TYR A 96 1.92 -20.98 17.01
N SER A 97 0.70 -20.94 17.54
CA SER A 97 0.45 -20.67 18.96
C SER A 97 0.55 -21.92 19.84
N ALA A 98 0.57 -23.12 19.26
CA ALA A 98 0.58 -24.39 19.98
C ALA A 98 1.76 -24.53 20.97
N GLN A 99 2.93 -23.99 20.63
CA GLN A 99 4.12 -24.05 21.49
C GLN A 99 4.14 -23.00 22.61
N THR A 100 3.22 -22.03 22.59
CA THR A 100 3.20 -20.92 23.56
C THR A 100 2.81 -21.40 24.96
N LEU A 101 1.81 -22.28 25.06
CA LEU A 101 1.33 -22.79 26.35
C LEU A 101 2.41 -23.61 27.09
N PRO A 102 3.04 -24.64 26.47
CA PRO A 102 4.10 -25.41 27.14
C PRO A 102 5.30 -24.56 27.59
N ASP A 103 5.72 -23.59 26.78
CA ASP A 103 6.84 -22.69 27.10
C ASP A 103 6.55 -21.86 28.37
N LEU A 104 5.35 -21.28 28.46
CA LEU A 104 4.94 -20.47 29.61
C LEU A 104 4.67 -21.31 30.86
N GLU A 105 4.10 -22.52 30.70
CA GLU A 105 3.92 -23.46 31.80
C GLU A 105 5.26 -23.90 32.39
N MET A 106 6.27 -24.14 31.55
CA MET A 106 7.63 -24.44 31.99
C MET A 106 8.26 -23.27 32.76
N ILE A 107 8.08 -22.03 32.27
CA ILE A 107 8.56 -20.82 32.98
C ILE A 107 7.88 -20.70 34.35
N MET A 108 6.56 -20.89 34.43
CA MET A 108 5.85 -20.88 35.71
C MET A 108 6.30 -21.99 36.65
N ALA A 109 6.50 -23.21 36.14
CA ALA A 109 6.96 -24.36 36.92
C ALA A 109 8.35 -24.13 37.52
N SER A 110 9.26 -23.51 36.77
CA SER A 110 10.62 -23.20 37.25
C SER A 110 10.66 -22.19 38.42
N HIS A 111 9.61 -21.39 38.60
CA HIS A 111 9.52 -20.35 39.63
C HIS A 111 8.57 -20.72 40.79
N LYS A 112 7.75 -21.77 40.64
CA LYS A 112 6.92 -22.30 41.73
C LYS A 112 7.80 -23.10 42.71
N ARG A 113 7.77 -22.72 44.00
CA ARG A 113 8.33 -23.58 45.06
C ARG A 113 7.31 -24.67 45.44
N HIS A 114 7.81 -25.88 45.73
CA HIS A 114 6.98 -26.98 46.23
C HIS A 114 6.16 -26.53 47.45
N GLY A 115 4.83 -26.64 47.39
CA GLY A 115 3.92 -26.39 48.52
C GLY A 115 2.94 -25.22 48.38
N SER A 116 3.04 -24.36 47.36
CA SER A 116 2.06 -23.30 47.14
C SER A 116 0.78 -23.84 46.47
N SER A 117 -0.21 -24.24 47.28
CA SER A 117 -1.54 -24.64 46.81
C SER A 117 -2.44 -23.42 46.63
N VAL A 118 -2.16 -22.60 45.62
CA VAL A 118 -3.13 -21.60 45.16
C VAL A 118 -3.85 -22.20 43.96
N ILE A 119 -5.18 -22.32 44.08
CA ILE A 119 -6.07 -22.64 42.97
C ILE A 119 -6.15 -21.39 42.10
N ALA A 120 -5.14 -21.22 41.26
CA ALA A 120 -5.21 -20.27 40.17
C ALA A 120 -5.92 -20.94 39.00
N GLU A 121 -6.71 -20.17 38.24
CA GLU A 121 -7.25 -20.65 36.96
C GLU A 121 -6.12 -21.24 36.07
N PRO A 122 -6.44 -22.15 35.14
CA PRO A 122 -5.46 -22.72 34.24
C PRO A 122 -5.06 -21.71 33.14
N LEU A 123 -3.82 -21.77 32.63
CA LEU A 123 -3.38 -20.89 31.54
C LEU A 123 -4.16 -21.12 30.24
N SER A 124 -4.74 -22.32 30.10
CA SER A 124 -5.63 -22.68 29.00
C SER A 124 -6.87 -21.79 28.91
N SER A 125 -7.37 -21.24 30.04
CA SER A 125 -8.50 -20.30 30.01
C SER A 125 -8.12 -18.99 29.32
N ALA A 126 -6.93 -18.46 29.64
CA ALA A 126 -6.38 -17.25 29.01
C ALA A 126 -6.10 -17.48 27.52
N TRP A 127 -5.56 -18.64 27.16
CA TRP A 127 -5.35 -19.02 25.76
C TRP A 127 -6.66 -19.12 24.98
N GLY A 128 -7.68 -19.79 25.52
CA GLY A 128 -8.98 -19.91 24.87
C GLY A 128 -9.70 -18.56 24.70
N LEU A 129 -9.44 -17.60 25.58
CA LEU A 129 -9.94 -16.23 25.43
C LEU A 129 -9.15 -15.44 24.39
N ALA A 130 -7.82 -15.56 24.38
CA ALA A 130 -6.97 -14.93 23.38
C ALA A 130 -7.29 -15.43 21.96
N MET A 131 -7.40 -16.75 21.75
CA MET A 131 -7.76 -17.33 20.45
C MET A 131 -9.14 -16.86 19.98
N ARG A 132 -10.14 -16.81 20.87
CA ARG A 132 -11.47 -16.28 20.52
C ARG A 132 -11.43 -14.84 20.03
N LYS A 133 -10.63 -13.96 20.67
CA LYS A 133 -10.43 -12.59 20.19
C LYS A 133 -9.85 -12.58 18.77
N ILE A 134 -8.81 -13.39 18.53
CA ILE A 134 -8.17 -13.46 17.21
C ILE A 134 -9.12 -14.04 16.14
N TYR A 135 -9.96 -15.03 16.48
CA TYR A 135 -10.90 -15.60 15.50
C TYR A 135 -11.91 -14.57 15.03
N VAL A 136 -12.42 -13.73 15.95
CA VAL A 136 -13.30 -12.61 15.58
C VAL A 136 -12.57 -11.62 14.66
N GLU A 137 -11.29 -11.34 14.90
CA GLU A 137 -10.50 -10.46 14.01
C GLU A 137 -10.27 -11.09 12.63
N ILE A 138 -10.03 -12.41 12.56
CA ILE A 138 -9.92 -13.16 11.30
C ILE A 138 -11.24 -13.09 10.53
N ASP A 139 -12.37 -13.36 11.19
CA ASP A 139 -13.69 -13.32 10.56
C ASP A 139 -14.03 -11.92 10.06
N LEU A 140 -13.71 -10.89 10.85
CA LEU A 140 -13.88 -9.50 10.44
C LEU A 140 -13.04 -9.18 9.19
N PHE A 141 -11.79 -9.65 9.15
CA PHE A 141 -10.91 -9.47 8.00
C PHE A 141 -11.47 -10.17 6.76
N VAL A 142 -11.89 -11.43 6.86
CA VAL A 142 -12.47 -12.19 5.73
C VAL A 142 -13.75 -11.54 5.23
N SER A 143 -14.64 -11.11 6.13
CA SER A 143 -15.85 -10.36 5.78
C SER A 143 -15.52 -9.03 5.08
N SER A 144 -14.48 -8.31 5.53
CA SER A 144 -14.03 -7.08 4.87
C SER A 144 -13.49 -7.32 3.46
N LEU A 145 -12.82 -8.46 3.22
CA LEU A 145 -12.36 -8.85 1.89
C LEU A 145 -13.55 -9.18 0.97
N ARG A 146 -14.56 -9.89 1.47
CA ARG A 146 -15.79 -10.21 0.72
C ARG A 146 -16.53 -8.93 0.33
N ALA A 147 -16.76 -8.03 1.28
CA ALA A 147 -17.43 -6.75 1.02
C ALA A 147 -16.66 -5.89 0.00
N ARG A 148 -15.32 -5.94 -0.01
CA ARG A 148 -14.51 -5.27 -1.04
C ARG A 148 -14.70 -5.87 -2.42
N VAL A 149 -14.74 -7.20 -2.55
CA VAL A 149 -15.01 -7.89 -3.82
C VAL A 149 -16.40 -7.51 -4.32
N GLU A 150 -17.43 -7.65 -3.49
CA GLU A 150 -18.81 -7.26 -3.84
C GLU A 150 -18.90 -5.79 -4.24
N SER A 151 -18.25 -4.88 -3.51
CA SER A 151 -18.24 -3.46 -3.86
C SER A 151 -17.53 -3.17 -5.18
N ASN A 152 -16.48 -3.92 -5.51
CA ASN A 152 -15.78 -3.81 -6.79
C ASN A 152 -16.61 -4.41 -7.93
N GLU A 153 -17.31 -5.52 -7.72
CA GLU A 153 -18.24 -6.09 -8.70
C GLU A 153 -19.44 -5.16 -8.97
N LEU A 154 -19.97 -4.51 -7.93
CA LEU A 154 -20.98 -3.44 -8.07
C LEU A 154 -20.42 -2.22 -8.82
N ARG A 155 -19.14 -1.88 -8.64
CA ARG A 155 -18.48 -0.80 -9.41
C ARG A 155 -18.19 -1.20 -10.86
N GLU A 156 -17.81 -2.45 -11.12
CA GLU A 156 -17.60 -2.96 -12.48
C GLU A 156 -18.91 -3.09 -13.26
N SER A 157 -20.00 -3.47 -12.60
CA SER A 157 -21.34 -3.47 -13.20
C SER A 157 -21.89 -2.04 -13.40
N GLN A 158 -21.39 -1.05 -12.66
CA GLN A 158 -21.67 0.39 -12.87
C GLN A 158 -20.57 1.13 -13.63
N LYS A 159 -19.90 0.46 -14.58
CA LYS A 159 -18.99 1.13 -15.52
C LYS A 159 -19.79 2.06 -16.42
N THR A 160 -19.93 3.31 -16.00
CA THR A 160 -20.63 4.34 -16.77
C THR A 160 -19.63 4.92 -17.77
N THR A 161 -19.70 4.45 -19.01
CA THR A 161 -18.97 5.06 -20.12
C THR A 161 -19.71 6.32 -20.56
N LEU A 162 -19.20 7.48 -20.18
CA LEU A 162 -19.70 8.79 -20.64
C LEU A 162 -18.91 9.20 -21.88
N ASN A 163 -19.52 9.07 -23.06
CA ASN A 163 -18.98 9.63 -24.29
C ASN A 163 -19.44 11.09 -24.41
N ILE A 164 -18.51 12.04 -24.22
CA ILE A 164 -18.83 13.48 -24.26
C ILE A 164 -18.20 14.08 -25.51
N TYR A 165 -19.05 14.56 -26.42
CA TYR A 165 -18.63 15.12 -27.72
C TYR A 165 -18.50 16.66 -27.69
N SER A 166 -18.28 17.24 -26.50
CA SER A 166 -18.21 18.68 -26.26
C SER A 166 -17.07 18.99 -25.28
N PRO A 167 -16.42 20.17 -25.34
CA PRO A 167 -15.38 20.54 -24.38
C PRO A 167 -15.92 20.49 -22.95
N VAL A 168 -15.29 19.68 -22.09
CA VAL A 168 -15.62 19.60 -20.66
C VAL A 168 -14.41 20.04 -19.83
N GLY A 169 -14.65 20.97 -18.91
CA GLY A 169 -13.59 21.52 -18.06
C GLY A 169 -13.12 20.55 -16.99
N VAL A 170 -14.03 19.82 -16.33
CA VAL A 170 -13.69 18.88 -15.25
C VAL A 170 -14.67 17.70 -15.27
N ILE A 171 -14.13 16.48 -15.20
CA ILE A 171 -14.90 15.26 -14.92
C ILE A 171 -14.50 14.80 -13.52
N GLN A 172 -15.44 14.88 -12.56
CA GLN A 172 -15.24 14.41 -11.19
C GLN A 172 -16.02 13.12 -10.96
N THR A 173 -15.32 12.00 -10.83
CA THR A 173 -15.90 10.67 -10.66
C THR A 173 -16.06 10.30 -9.17
N GLY A 174 -16.75 11.13 -8.37
CA GLY A 174 -17.03 10.81 -6.96
C GLY A 174 -15.81 10.78 -6.03
N SER A 175 -16.05 10.50 -4.74
CA SER A 175 -15.02 10.56 -3.70
C SER A 175 -14.01 9.41 -3.83
N GLY A 176 -12.72 9.74 -3.97
CA GLY A 176 -11.62 8.77 -4.00
C GLY A 176 -11.40 8.07 -5.35
N ALA A 177 -12.07 8.50 -6.42
CA ALA A 177 -11.76 7.98 -7.74
C ALA A 177 -10.45 8.56 -8.28
N MET A 178 -9.59 7.69 -8.80
CA MET A 178 -8.42 8.10 -9.56
C MET A 178 -8.80 8.20 -11.02
N THR A 179 -8.75 9.40 -11.58
CA THR A 179 -8.92 9.63 -13.02
C THR A 179 -7.63 9.23 -13.71
N ASN A 180 -7.68 8.20 -14.56
CA ASN A 180 -6.58 7.85 -15.45
C ASN A 180 -6.93 8.38 -16.84
N ILE A 181 -6.37 9.53 -17.22
CA ILE A 181 -6.63 10.14 -18.53
C ILE A 181 -5.65 9.54 -19.54
N SER A 182 -6.14 8.69 -20.43
CA SER A 182 -5.36 8.20 -21.57
C SER A 182 -5.72 9.02 -22.81
N TYR A 183 -4.85 9.93 -23.20
CA TYR A 183 -4.97 10.66 -24.47
C TYR A 183 -4.46 9.77 -25.61
N SER A 184 -5.31 9.48 -26.60
CA SER A 184 -4.90 8.91 -27.88
C SER A 184 -5.04 9.99 -28.94
N LEU A 185 -3.90 10.52 -29.43
CA LEU A 185 -3.87 11.45 -30.56
C LEU A 185 -4.40 10.75 -31.82
N ASP A 186 -5.54 11.23 -32.32
CA ASP A 186 -6.11 10.79 -33.60
C ASP A 186 -5.28 11.32 -34.79
N ALA A 187 -5.41 10.69 -35.97
CA ALA A 187 -4.66 11.06 -37.18
C ALA A 187 -4.83 12.53 -37.56
N GLY A 188 -6.05 13.09 -37.40
CA GLY A 188 -6.32 14.50 -37.70
C GLY A 188 -5.61 15.48 -36.75
N GLU A 189 -5.45 15.12 -35.48
CA GLU A 189 -4.78 15.96 -34.47
C GLU A 189 -3.27 15.98 -34.68
N ARG A 190 -2.70 14.86 -35.15
CA ARG A 190 -1.28 14.79 -35.54
C ARG A 190 -0.98 15.74 -36.70
N ASP A 191 -1.85 15.78 -37.71
CA ASP A 191 -1.68 16.68 -38.86
C ASP A 191 -1.78 18.16 -38.48
N VAL A 192 -2.65 18.50 -37.52
CA VAL A 192 -2.73 19.87 -36.99
C VAL A 192 -1.46 20.24 -36.24
N LEU A 193 -0.92 19.32 -35.42
CA LEU A 193 0.32 19.54 -34.67
C LEU A 193 1.55 19.68 -35.58
N VAL A 194 1.66 18.84 -36.62
CA VAL A 194 2.75 18.93 -37.60
C VAL A 194 2.70 20.27 -38.33
N ARG A 195 1.50 20.72 -38.77
CA ARG A 195 1.33 22.02 -39.41
C ARG A 195 1.68 23.20 -38.49
N ALA A 196 1.34 23.11 -37.20
CA ALA A 196 1.74 24.14 -36.24
C ALA A 196 3.26 24.21 -36.08
N LEU A 197 3.94 23.06 -36.02
CA LEU A 197 5.41 22.97 -35.96
C LEU A 197 6.08 23.50 -37.25
N ASP A 198 5.51 23.22 -38.42
CA ASP A 198 5.97 23.81 -39.70
C ASP A 198 5.89 25.33 -39.69
N LEU A 199 4.78 25.88 -39.20
CA LEU A 199 4.58 27.32 -39.15
C LEU A 199 5.55 28.02 -38.19
N VAL A 200 5.92 27.38 -37.08
CA VAL A 200 6.99 27.86 -36.18
C VAL A 200 8.34 27.82 -36.89
N LYS A 201 8.67 26.74 -37.62
CA LYS A 201 9.92 26.59 -38.35
C LYS A 201 10.08 27.65 -39.47
N GLU A 202 9.03 27.91 -40.24
CA GLU A 202 9.02 28.95 -41.28
C GLU A 202 9.15 30.36 -40.69
N SER A 203 8.49 30.61 -39.56
CA SER A 203 8.55 31.92 -38.88
C SER A 203 9.94 32.18 -38.28
N LEU A 204 10.61 31.14 -37.78
CA LEU A 204 12.02 31.19 -37.36
C LEU A 204 12.98 31.36 -38.54
N ALA A 205 12.59 30.88 -39.73
CA ALA A 205 13.42 31.00 -40.91
C ALA A 205 13.57 32.45 -41.40
N THR A 206 12.51 33.23 -41.22
CA THR A 206 12.32 34.58 -41.78
C THR A 206 12.72 35.69 -40.79
N GLY A 207 12.86 35.39 -39.49
CA GLY A 207 13.18 36.37 -38.44
C GLY A 207 14.68 36.53 -38.11
N GLU A 208 15.06 37.70 -37.58
CA GLU A 208 16.42 38.04 -37.10
C GLU A 208 16.78 37.40 -35.73
N HIS A 209 16.32 36.18 -35.44
CA HIS A 209 16.50 35.52 -34.13
C HIS A 209 17.65 34.51 -34.14
N VAL A 210 18.85 34.93 -34.56
CA VAL A 210 19.99 34.03 -34.85
C VAL A 210 20.45 33.22 -33.63
N GLY A 211 20.35 33.76 -32.41
CA GLY A 211 20.87 33.10 -31.19
C GLY A 211 20.01 31.97 -30.61
N VAL A 212 18.71 31.92 -30.92
CA VAL A 212 17.76 30.93 -30.32
C VAL A 212 17.18 29.99 -31.41
N ARG A 213 17.50 30.26 -32.68
CA ARG A 213 16.99 29.54 -33.83
C ARG A 213 17.46 28.09 -33.89
N GLU A 214 18.71 27.81 -33.51
CA GLU A 214 19.28 26.46 -33.54
C GLU A 214 18.63 25.56 -32.47
N GLU A 215 18.54 26.04 -31.23
CA GLU A 215 17.92 25.31 -30.11
C GLU A 215 16.43 25.03 -30.35
N ILE A 216 15.67 26.02 -30.84
CA ILE A 216 14.24 25.81 -31.13
C ILE A 216 14.06 24.87 -32.33
N SER A 217 14.95 24.93 -33.33
CA SER A 217 14.90 24.02 -34.48
C SER A 217 15.16 22.57 -34.06
N GLU A 218 16.09 22.34 -33.12
CA GLU A 218 16.35 21.01 -32.56
C GLU A 218 15.12 20.47 -31.82
N LEU A 219 14.48 21.30 -30.99
CA LEU A 219 13.26 20.92 -30.27
C LEU A 219 12.08 20.63 -31.23
N ILE A 220 11.97 21.37 -32.34
CA ILE A 220 10.94 21.11 -33.36
C ILE A 220 11.15 19.75 -34.02
N GLU A 221 12.39 19.40 -34.37
CA GLU A 221 12.69 18.09 -34.96
C GLU A 221 12.46 16.94 -33.96
N GLU A 222 12.79 17.14 -32.68
CA GLU A 222 12.47 16.18 -31.62
C GLU A 222 10.95 15.96 -31.49
N ALA A 223 10.17 17.04 -31.52
CA ALA A 223 8.70 16.96 -31.48
C ALA A 223 8.16 16.19 -32.69
N ARG A 224 8.66 16.45 -33.91
CA ARG A 224 8.24 15.74 -35.13
C ARG A 224 8.57 14.24 -35.07
N ALA A 225 9.77 13.91 -34.60
CA ALA A 225 10.18 12.52 -34.44
C ALA A 225 9.31 11.75 -33.44
N GLU A 226 8.84 12.41 -32.37
CA GLU A 226 7.91 11.80 -31.40
C GLU A 226 6.49 11.67 -31.95
N VAL A 227 5.99 12.64 -32.73
CA VAL A 227 4.65 12.58 -33.37
C VAL A 227 4.58 11.48 -34.43
N GLY A 228 5.68 11.22 -35.15
CA GLY A 228 5.77 10.18 -36.17
C GLY A 228 5.76 8.75 -35.64
N LYS A 229 5.84 8.54 -34.32
CA LYS A 229 5.83 7.20 -33.73
C LYS A 229 4.43 6.58 -33.78
N PRO A 230 4.32 5.25 -33.94
CA PRO A 230 3.02 4.55 -33.92
C PRO A 230 2.28 4.76 -32.59
N LYS A 231 3.03 4.95 -31.50
CA LYS A 231 2.51 5.34 -30.19
C LYS A 231 3.35 6.51 -29.63
N PRO A 232 2.94 7.77 -29.82
CA PRO A 232 3.66 8.92 -29.30
C PRO A 232 3.67 8.93 -27.77
N ASN A 233 4.79 9.33 -27.17
CA ASN A 233 4.87 9.53 -25.73
C ASN A 233 4.32 10.91 -25.37
N GLY A 234 3.07 10.97 -24.89
CA GLY A 234 2.38 12.22 -24.58
C GLY A 234 3.12 13.12 -23.58
N MET A 235 3.76 12.54 -22.57
CA MET A 235 4.53 13.30 -21.56
C MET A 235 5.77 13.96 -22.18
N ARG A 236 6.47 13.24 -23.06
CA ARG A 236 7.64 13.77 -23.76
C ARG A 236 7.23 14.85 -24.75
N LEU A 237 6.17 14.61 -25.52
CA LEU A 237 5.64 15.56 -26.48
C LEU A 237 5.18 16.86 -25.79
N GLN A 238 4.47 16.76 -24.66
CA GLN A 238 4.07 17.90 -23.84
C GLN A 238 5.27 18.71 -23.35
N SER A 239 6.32 18.05 -22.86
CA SER A 239 7.54 18.73 -22.37
C SER A 239 8.22 19.54 -23.48
N VAL A 240 8.41 18.93 -24.65
CA VAL A 240 9.08 19.58 -25.79
C VAL A 240 8.26 20.75 -26.32
N LEU A 241 6.95 20.56 -26.52
CA LEU A 241 6.07 21.62 -27.04
C LEU A 241 5.92 22.81 -26.08
N THR A 242 5.92 22.56 -24.77
CA THR A 242 5.90 23.63 -23.75
C THR A 242 7.20 24.44 -23.78
N GLY A 243 8.35 23.77 -23.99
CA GLY A 243 9.65 24.42 -24.17
C GLY A 243 9.69 25.33 -25.40
N ILE A 244 9.20 24.83 -26.54
CA ILE A 244 9.07 25.62 -27.78
C ILE A 244 8.17 26.84 -27.54
N ALA A 245 7.01 26.64 -26.92
CA ALA A 245 6.07 27.72 -26.64
C ALA A 245 6.68 28.80 -25.74
N GLY A 246 7.37 28.43 -24.66
CA GLY A 246 8.04 29.37 -23.77
C GLY A 246 9.15 30.16 -24.47
N ALA A 247 9.89 29.53 -25.38
CA ALA A 247 10.95 30.18 -26.14
C ALA A 247 10.40 31.21 -27.16
N ILE A 248 9.26 30.93 -27.79
CA ILE A 248 8.68 31.83 -28.81
C ILE A 248 7.68 32.85 -28.23
N GLN A 249 7.18 32.66 -26.99
CA GLN A 249 6.16 33.52 -26.36
C GLN A 249 6.57 35.00 -26.30
N THR A 250 7.87 35.28 -26.18
CA THR A 250 8.40 36.65 -26.02
C THR A 250 8.76 37.31 -27.36
N ALA A 251 8.77 36.55 -28.46
CA ALA A 251 9.13 37.05 -29.79
C ALA A 251 7.88 37.52 -30.54
N GLY A 252 7.66 38.84 -30.60
CA GLY A 252 6.46 39.44 -31.22
C GLY A 252 6.24 39.05 -32.70
N SER A 253 7.30 38.76 -33.46
CA SER A 253 7.21 38.28 -34.85
C SER A 253 6.71 36.83 -34.97
N LEU A 254 6.76 36.05 -33.89
CA LEU A 254 6.35 34.63 -33.84
C LEU A 254 4.94 34.46 -33.25
N GLN A 255 4.22 35.55 -32.98
CA GLN A 255 2.89 35.53 -32.37
C GLN A 255 1.87 34.65 -33.14
N PRO A 256 1.81 34.67 -34.49
CA PRO A 256 0.91 33.77 -35.23
C PRO A 256 1.25 32.29 -35.02
N ALA A 257 2.56 31.97 -34.94
CA ALA A 257 3.06 30.62 -34.71
C ALA A 257 2.78 30.14 -33.28
N TYR A 258 2.94 31.02 -32.30
CA TYR A 258 2.58 30.76 -30.91
C TYR A 258 1.08 30.44 -30.76
N GLN A 259 0.21 31.18 -31.43
CA GLN A 259 -1.24 30.93 -31.38
C GLN A 259 -1.62 29.60 -32.05
N ALA A 260 -0.99 29.25 -33.17
CA ALA A 260 -1.19 27.95 -33.84
C ALA A 260 -0.74 26.78 -32.95
N LEU A 261 0.42 26.92 -32.28
CA LEU A 261 0.94 25.93 -31.35
C LEU A 261 0.06 25.79 -30.11
N LYS A 262 -0.44 26.91 -29.56
CA LYS A 262 -1.40 26.93 -28.46
C LYS A 262 -2.69 26.21 -28.80
N ALA A 263 -3.22 26.40 -30.02
CA ALA A 263 -4.39 25.68 -30.49
C ALA A 263 -4.14 24.17 -30.64
N ALA A 264 -2.96 23.77 -31.14
CA ALA A 264 -2.57 22.36 -31.31
C ALA A 264 -2.29 21.63 -29.97
N LEU A 265 -2.04 22.38 -28.90
CA LEU A 265 -1.77 21.86 -27.56
C LEU A 265 -3.00 21.66 -26.67
N LEU A 266 -4.14 22.29 -27.03
CA LEU A 266 -5.41 22.12 -26.32
C LEU A 266 -5.89 20.66 -26.27
N PRO A 267 -5.85 19.87 -27.36
CA PRO A 267 -6.25 18.45 -27.32
C PRO A 267 -5.33 17.59 -26.44
N LEU A 268 -4.10 18.03 -26.21
CA LEU A 268 -3.10 17.38 -25.35
C LEU A 268 -3.27 17.73 -23.86
N GLY A 269 -4.28 18.53 -23.50
CA GLY A 269 -4.53 18.95 -22.12
C GLY A 269 -3.53 19.99 -21.61
N VAL A 270 -2.79 20.65 -22.50
CA VAL A 270 -1.79 21.66 -22.15
C VAL A 270 -2.36 23.05 -22.40
N PHE A 271 -2.51 23.82 -21.33
CA PHE A 271 -2.99 25.20 -21.39
C PHE A 271 -1.80 26.15 -21.30
N LEU A 272 -1.44 26.75 -22.43
CA LEU A 272 -0.45 27.82 -22.48
C LEU A 272 -1.10 29.19 -22.23
N PRO A 273 -0.41 30.13 -21.55
CA PRO A 273 -0.90 31.48 -21.32
C PRO A 273 -1.17 32.26 -22.61
#